data_AF-A0A1H3N291-F1
#
_entry.id   AF-A0A1H3N291-F1
#
_cell.length_a   1.000
_cell.length_b   1.000
_cell.length_c   1.000
_cell.angle_alpha   90.00
_cell.angle_beta   90.00
_cell.angle_gamma   90.00
#
_symmetry.space_group_name_H-M   'P 1'
#
loop_
_entity.id
_entity.type
_entity.pdbx_description
1 polymer ?
#
loop_
_entity_poly.entity_id
_entity_poly.type
_entity_poly.pdbx_seq_one_letter_code
_entity_poly.pdbx_strand_id
1 'polypeptide(L)' 'MPAVPSSFIDPLWCQFAALIPERVDAHPLGCHRRRIDDRVVFDKIVQSLVLGAAYDKVADSRCSATTIRRRRDE' A
#
# COMPACT_ATOMS: atom_id res chain seq x y z
N MET A 1 -22.53 -6.78 -4.77
CA MET A 1 -21.43 -5.86 -4.43
C MET A 1 -21.54 -4.64 -5.35
N PRO A 2 -21.93 -3.45 -4.86
CA PRO A 2 -21.91 -2.26 -5.69
C PRO A 2 -20.46 -1.92 -6.07
N ALA A 3 -20.22 -1.67 -7.36
CA ALA A 3 -18.91 -1.26 -7.84
C ALA A 3 -18.68 0.21 -7.46
N VAL A 4 -17.57 0.50 -6.78
CA VAL A 4 -17.12 1.87 -6.52
C VAL A 4 -16.50 2.42 -7.80
N PRO A 5 -16.89 3.62 -8.28
CA PRO A 5 -16.24 4.21 -9.45
C PRO A 5 -14.74 4.40 -9.22
N SER A 6 -13.93 4.11 -10.23
CA SER A 6 -12.45 4.22 -10.13
C SER A 6 -11.98 5.65 -9.85
N SER A 7 -12.79 6.65 -10.19
CA SER A 7 -12.54 8.06 -9.88
C SER A 7 -12.44 8.35 -8.38
N PHE A 8 -12.94 7.46 -7.50
CA PHE A 8 -12.84 7.63 -6.06
C PHE A 8 -11.50 7.16 -5.46
N ILE A 9 -10.66 6.43 -6.21
CA ILE A 9 -9.42 5.87 -5.65
C ILE A 9 -8.46 6.96 -5.22
N ASP A 10 -8.29 8.03 -6.00
CA ASP A 10 -7.38 9.13 -5.66
C ASP A 10 -7.89 9.99 -4.49
N PRO A 11 -9.17 10.43 -4.45
CA PRO A 11 -9.72 11.08 -3.27
C PRO A 11 -9.61 10.22 -1.99
N LEU A 12 -9.82 8.90 -2.10
CA LEU A 12 -9.70 7.98 -0.98
C LEU A 12 -8.23 7.87 -0.53
N TRP A 13 -7.28 7.79 -1.46
CA TRP A 13 -5.86 7.88 -1.13
C TRP A 13 -5.52 9.13 -0.34
N CYS A 14 -6.02 10.31 -0.72
CA CYS A 14 -5.76 11.55 0.01
C CYS A 14 -6.22 11.48 1.47
N GLN A 15 -7.37 10.84 1.73
CA GLN A 15 -7.87 10.65 3.10
C GLN A 15 -7.01 9.68 3.89
N PHE A 16 -6.60 8.55 3.29
CA PHE A 16 -5.71 7.59 3.95
C PHE A 16 -4.33 8.18 4.22
N ALA A 17 -3.72 8.83 3.24
CA ALA A 17 -2.39 9.43 3.36
C ALA A 17 -2.32 10.45 4.51
N ALA A 18 -3.40 11.17 4.77
CA ALA A 18 -3.49 12.11 5.89
C ALA A 18 -3.50 11.44 7.28
N LEU A 19 -3.83 10.15 7.35
CA LEU A 19 -3.89 9.37 8.61
C LEU A 19 -2.60 8.58 8.86
N ILE A 20 -1.78 8.38 7.84
CA ILE A 20 -0.53 7.62 7.98
C ILE A 20 0.48 8.50 8.75
N PRO A 21 1.02 8.02 9.87
CA PRO A 21 2.00 8.77 10.64
C PRO A 21 3.30 8.93 9.85
N GLU A 22 3.95 10.09 10.01
CA GLU A 22 5.25 10.35 9.43
C GLU A 22 6.28 9.31 9.93
N ARG A 23 7.00 8.70 8.99
CA ARG A 23 8.02 7.68 9.27
C ARG A 23 9.39 8.27 8.99
N VAL A 24 10.19 8.43 10.04
CA VAL A 24 11.60 8.84 9.89
C VAL A 24 12.41 7.65 9.41
N ASP A 25 12.75 7.62 8.12
CA ASP A 25 13.62 6.61 7.51
C ASP A 25 15.06 7.15 7.30
N ALA A 26 15.58 7.86 8.30
CA ALA A 26 16.91 8.45 8.28
C ALA A 26 17.92 7.53 8.98
N HIS A 27 18.37 6.49 8.27
CA HIS A 27 19.43 5.62 8.80
C HIS A 27 20.82 6.16 8.43
N PRO A 28 21.75 6.38 9.39
CA PRO A 28 23.03 7.04 9.13
C PRO A 28 23.91 6.41 8.05
N LEU A 29 23.84 5.08 7.88
CA LEU A 29 24.65 4.36 6.89
C LEU A 29 23.91 4.15 5.56
N GLY A 30 22.59 4.31 5.52
CA GLY A 30 21.78 4.09 4.32
C GLY A 30 21.83 2.66 3.74
N CYS A 31 22.42 1.70 4.44
CA CYS A 31 22.63 0.32 3.97
C CYS A 31 21.38 -0.55 4.03
N HIS A 32 20.29 -0.08 4.64
CA HIS A 32 19.05 -0.83 4.74
C HIS A 32 18.16 -0.59 3.51
N ARG A 33 17.25 -1.52 3.28
CA ARG A 33 16.22 -1.35 2.27
C ARG A 33 15.23 -0.28 2.75
N ARG A 34 15.14 0.82 2.00
CA ARG A 34 14.15 1.88 2.25
C ARG A 34 12.75 1.32 2.33
N ARG A 35 11.92 1.94 3.17
CA ARG A 35 10.50 1.59 3.26
C ARG A 35 9.82 1.84 1.91
N ILE A 36 8.96 0.91 1.50
CA ILE A 36 8.15 1.03 0.28
C ILE A 36 7.15 2.17 0.48
N ASP A 37 6.95 2.96 -0.58
CA ASP A 37 5.99 4.06 -0.62
C ASP A 37 4.58 3.61 -0.21
N ASP A 38 3.92 4.44 0.59
CA ASP A 38 2.58 4.16 1.11
C ASP A 38 1.54 4.02 0.00
N ARG A 39 1.68 4.78 -1.09
CA ARG A 39 0.79 4.69 -2.25
C ARG A 39 0.90 3.33 -2.93
N VAL A 40 2.12 2.81 -3.05
CA VAL A 40 2.35 1.50 -3.68
C VAL A 40 1.66 0.40 -2.87
N VAL A 41 1.75 0.44 -1.54
CA VAL A 41 1.09 -0.55 -0.68
C VAL A 41 -0.43 -0.41 -0.77
N PHE A 42 -0.94 0.82 -0.72
CA PHE A 42 -2.37 1.12 -0.86
C PHE A 42 -2.95 0.57 -2.17
N ASP A 43 -2.31 0.84 -3.31
CA ASP A 43 -2.77 0.36 -4.62
C ASP A 43 -2.84 -1.17 -4.67
N LYS A 44 -1.91 -1.88 -4.02
CA LYS A 44 -1.93 -3.34 -3.92
C LYS A 44 -3.06 -3.88 -3.04
N ILE A 45 -3.38 -3.19 -1.95
CA ILE A 45 -4.53 -3.54 -1.10
C ILE A 45 -5.83 -3.35 -1.88
N VAL A 46 -5.99 -2.21 -2.56
CA VAL A 46 -7.16 -1.93 -3.43
C VAL A 46 -7.26 -2.99 -4.52
N GLN A 47 -6.16 -3.33 -5.19
CA GLN A 47 -6.15 -4.36 -6.23
C GLN A 47 -6.61 -5.73 -5.70
N SER A 48 -6.15 -6.13 -4.50
CA SER A 48 -6.58 -7.37 -3.86
C SER A 48 -8.08 -7.36 -3.54
N LEU A 49 -8.61 -6.25 -3.03
CA LEU A 49 -10.03 -6.09 -2.69
C LEU A 49 -10.93 -6.07 -3.93
N VAL A 50 -10.56 -5.34 -4.98
CA VAL A 50 -11.34 -5.22 -6.22
C VAL A 50 -11.36 -6.53 -7.00
N LEU A 51 -10.23 -7.23 -7.08
CA LEU A 51 -10.11 -8.47 -7.86
C LEU A 51 -10.47 -9.72 -7.05
N GLY A 52 -10.64 -9.62 -5.73
CA GLY A 52 -10.77 -10.79 -4.84
C GLY A 52 -9.51 -11.67 -4.84
N ALA A 53 -8.34 -11.09 -5.13
CA ALA A 53 -7.10 -11.83 -5.33
C ALA A 53 -6.31 -11.95 -4.02
N ALA A 54 -5.66 -13.10 -3.81
CA ALA A 54 -4.71 -13.28 -2.72
C ALA A 54 -3.52 -12.32 -2.85
N TYR A 55 -2.90 -11.93 -1.72
CA TYR A 55 -1.75 -11.01 -1.74
C TYR A 55 -0.58 -11.52 -2.58
N ASP A 56 -0.32 -12.82 -2.62
CA ASP A 56 0.72 -13.41 -3.46
C ASP A 56 0.46 -13.22 -4.96
N LYS A 57 -0.79 -12.98 -5.37
CA LYS A 57 -1.16 -12.74 -6.78
C LYS A 57 -1.07 -11.27 -7.19
N VAL A 58 -1.10 -10.34 -6.23
CA VAL A 58 -0.93 -8.90 -6.49
C VAL A 58 0.47 -8.41 -6.17
N ALA A 59 1.23 -9.15 -5.35
CA ALA A 59 2.63 -8.87 -5.06
C ALA A 59 3.50 -8.85 -6.33
N ASP A 60 4.51 -7.99 -6.32
CA ASP A 60 5.42 -7.80 -7.44
C ASP A 60 6.82 -7.38 -6.97
N SER A 61 7.66 -6.94 -7.90
CA SER A 61 9.02 -6.45 -7.62
C SER A 61 9.05 -5.20 -6.74
N ARG A 62 7.95 -4.42 -6.69
CA ARG A 62 7.84 -3.20 -5.88
C ARG A 62 7.38 -3.52 -4.46
N CYS A 63 6.44 -4.45 -4.29
CA CYS A 63 5.87 -4.78 -2.99
C CYS A 63 5.60 -6.27 -2.82
N SER A 64 6.17 -6.87 -1.76
CA SER A 64 5.95 -8.27 -1.42
C SER A 64 4.61 -8.49 -0.73
N ALA A 65 4.05 -9.70 -0.84
CA ALA A 65 2.83 -10.09 -0.15
C ALA A 65 2.95 -9.96 1.39
N THR A 66 4.13 -10.22 1.94
CA THR A 66 4.42 -10.02 3.35
C THR A 66 4.35 -8.55 3.77
N THR A 67 4.80 -7.63 2.90
CA THR A 67 4.68 -6.18 3.14
C THR A 67 3.22 -5.76 3.11
N ILE A 68 2.46 -6.20 2.09
CA ILE A 68 1.02 -5.91 1.97
C ILE A 68 0.28 -6.37 3.23
N ARG A 69 0.52 -7.62 3.66
CA ARG A 69 -0.13 -8.20 4.84
C ARG A 69 0.25 -7.47 6.13
N ARG A 70 1.52 -7.12 6.32
CA ARG A 70 2.01 -6.41 7.52
C ARG A 70 1.44 -4.99 7.63
N ARG A 71 1.23 -4.34 6.48
CA ARG A 71 0.85 -2.92 6.40
C ARG A 71 -0.65 -2.71 6.12
N ARG A 72 -1.46 -3.76 6.19
CA ARG A 72 -2.91 -3.70 5.94
C ARG A 72 -3.66 -2.86 6.97
N ASP A 73 -3.23 -2.96 8.22
CA ASP A 73 -3.88 -2.33 9.37
C ASP A 73 -3.14 -1.05 9.81
N GLU A 74 -2.19 -0.57 8.99
CA GLU A 74 -1.60 0.78 9.11
C GLU A 74 -2.57 1.83 8.58
#